data_AF-A0A7J9PI09-F1
#
_entry.id   AF-A0A7J9PI09-F1
#
_cell.length_a   1.000
_cell.length_b   1.000
_cell.length_c   1.000
_cell.angle_alpha   90.00
_cell.angle_beta   90.00
_cell.angle_gamma   90.00
#
_symmetry.space_group_name_H-M   'P 1'
#
loop_
_entity.id
_entity.type
_entity.pdbx_description
1 polymer ?
#
loop_
_entity_poly.entity_id
_entity_poly.type
_entity_poly.pdbx_seq_one_letter_code
_entity_poly.pdbx_strand_id
1 'polypeptide(L)'
;MTLKSKLCSKKGYIFTYEAVAVVILFVAVFYMGYFTYTHVNLTNQEQKRDLERFEKANLISDMIFKDYLFPSEYYTHDYHEFLEDVAVRHYGFKKIPGSYDPLIVYTKTETLSYYIDVEEYNSSGIGLGDVTDDIPNPDPEYSLRNIYVKEKNLYVPTLLGYFEADQTSQNVSEGEILYFAINGSSKIDSINVSSSLDTNVTFLVNGVPYKSSVTSTEKNSEFEKVLNTYNESSYKSNEIKVLDIQENLGNVTINIYCNDTSTFYILKLKPYNVTLKVDMAQ
;
A
#
# COMPACT_ATOMS: atom_id res chain seq x y z
N MET A 1 94.98 -24.65 57.94
CA MET A 1 93.57 -25.07 58.11
C MET A 1 92.69 -23.97 57.54
N THR A 2 92.44 -24.04 56.23
CA THR A 2 91.19 -24.55 55.61
C THR A 2 90.08 -23.50 55.60
N LEU A 3 90.04 -22.79 54.45
CA LEU A 3 88.83 -22.24 53.82
C LEU A 3 87.61 -23.10 54.13
N LYS A 4 86.57 -22.48 54.70
CA LYS A 4 85.20 -23.00 54.62
C LYS A 4 84.33 -21.91 54.02
N SER A 5 84.26 -21.92 52.68
CA SER A 5 83.13 -21.35 51.98
C SER A 5 81.86 -22.05 52.48
N LYS A 6 80.90 -21.27 52.97
CA LYS A 6 79.53 -21.75 53.14
C LYS A 6 78.73 -21.21 51.96
N LEU A 7 78.44 -22.12 51.04
CA LEU A 7 77.45 -21.98 49.97
C LEU A 7 76.15 -21.40 50.56
N CYS A 8 75.88 -20.13 50.27
CA CYS A 8 74.60 -19.50 50.57
C CYS A 8 73.72 -19.59 49.32
N SER A 9 72.64 -20.39 49.43
CA SER A 9 71.48 -20.60 48.57
C SER A 9 71.44 -19.88 47.19
N LYS A 10 71.59 -20.64 46.09
CA LYS A 10 71.18 -20.28 44.72
C LYS A 10 69.75 -20.78 44.42
N LYS A 11 68.76 -20.32 45.16
CA LYS A 11 67.34 -20.50 44.80
C LYS A 11 66.58 -19.18 44.94
N GLY A 12 67.05 -18.17 44.22
CA GLY A 12 66.25 -17.00 43.86
C GLY A 12 65.95 -17.11 42.37
N TYR A 13 64.67 -17.18 42.00
CA TYR A 13 64.28 -17.02 40.60
C TYR A 13 64.68 -15.60 40.17
N ILE A 14 65.76 -15.48 39.40
CA ILE A 14 66.10 -14.22 38.73
C ILE A 14 65.19 -14.17 37.50
N PHE A 15 64.02 -13.57 37.64
CA PHE A 15 63.32 -13.06 36.46
C PHE A 15 64.21 -11.96 35.89
N THR A 16 64.83 -12.20 34.73
CA THR A 16 65.51 -11.13 34.00
C THR A 16 64.46 -10.09 33.62
N TYR A 17 64.81 -8.81 33.67
CA TYR A 17 63.92 -7.72 33.28
C TYR A 17 63.35 -7.94 31.85
N GLU A 18 64.14 -8.58 30.99
CA GLU A 18 63.75 -9.04 29.66
C GLU A 18 62.59 -10.05 29.69
N ALA A 19 62.59 -11.02 30.61
CA ALA A 19 61.50 -11.98 30.74
C ALA A 19 60.18 -11.30 31.16
N VAL A 20 60.25 -10.28 32.02
CA VAL A 20 59.07 -9.49 32.42
C VAL A 20 58.56 -8.65 31.24
N ALA A 21 59.46 -8.02 30.46
CA ALA A 21 59.10 -7.26 29.27
C ALA A 21 58.41 -8.14 28.20
N VAL A 22 58.92 -9.35 27.97
CA VAL A 22 58.33 -10.31 27.02
C VAL A 22 56.92 -10.74 27.48
N VAL A 23 56.72 -10.99 28.78
CA VAL A 23 55.40 -11.34 29.32
C VAL A 23 54.40 -10.19 29.16
N ILE A 24 54.81 -8.95 29.45
CA ILE A 24 53.93 -7.78 29.27
C ILE A 24 53.55 -7.60 27.80
N LEU A 25 54.52 -7.74 26.88
CA LEU A 25 54.27 -7.60 25.45
C LEU A 25 53.37 -8.73 24.93
N PHE A 26 53.56 -9.96 25.41
CA PHE A 26 52.70 -11.09 25.10
C PHE A 26 51.27 -10.85 25.59
N VAL A 27 51.09 -10.43 26.85
CA VAL A 27 49.76 -10.11 27.40
C VAL A 27 49.11 -8.96 26.64
N ALA A 28 49.86 -7.92 26.24
CA ALA A 28 49.34 -6.79 25.48
C ALA A 28 48.85 -7.21 24.09
N VAL A 29 49.61 -8.04 23.36
CA VAL A 29 49.20 -8.56 22.04
C VAL A 29 47.97 -9.45 22.16
N PHE A 30 47.93 -10.34 23.15
CA PHE A 30 46.76 -11.19 23.40
C PHE A 30 45.52 -10.38 23.80
N TYR A 31 45.70 -9.34 24.64
CA TYR A 31 44.62 -8.45 25.04
C TYR A 31 44.07 -7.65 23.85
N MET A 32 44.95 -7.07 23.01
CA MET A 32 44.53 -6.38 21.79
C MET A 32 43.80 -7.32 20.83
N GLY A 33 44.34 -8.53 20.59
CA GLY A 33 43.70 -9.52 19.73
C GLY A 33 42.33 -9.97 20.25
N TYR A 34 42.23 -10.23 21.55
CA TYR A 34 40.96 -10.57 22.21
C TYR A 34 39.94 -9.43 22.13
N PHE A 35 40.37 -8.19 22.37
CA PHE A 35 39.50 -7.02 22.30
C PHE A 35 38.97 -6.79 20.88
N THR A 36 39.83 -6.86 19.87
CA THR A 36 39.43 -6.73 18.46
C THR A 36 38.47 -7.84 18.06
N TYR A 37 38.77 -9.09 18.42
CA TYR A 37 37.87 -10.23 18.14
C TYR A 37 36.50 -10.05 18.81
N THR A 38 36.48 -9.66 20.08
CA THR A 38 35.25 -9.46 20.84
C THR A 38 34.42 -8.32 20.24
N HIS A 39 35.06 -7.21 19.88
CA HIS A 39 34.39 -6.08 19.24
C HIS A 39 33.78 -6.49 17.89
N VAL A 40 34.54 -7.13 17.01
CA VAL A 40 34.05 -7.59 15.70
C VAL A 40 32.89 -8.58 15.86
N ASN A 41 32.98 -9.50 16.82
CA ASN A 41 31.91 -10.46 17.08
C ASN A 41 30.64 -9.78 17.59
N LEU A 42 30.76 -8.82 18.52
CA LEU A 42 29.62 -8.02 19.01
C LEU A 42 28.99 -7.22 17.86
N THR A 43 29.79 -6.52 17.06
CA THR A 43 29.30 -5.77 15.90
C THR A 43 28.59 -6.66 14.90
N ASN A 44 29.13 -7.85 14.61
CA ASN A 44 28.47 -8.81 13.71
C ASN A 44 27.14 -9.33 14.26
N GLN A 45 27.05 -9.57 15.58
CA GLN A 45 25.80 -9.96 16.23
C GLN A 45 24.75 -8.84 16.18
N GLU A 46 25.16 -7.60 16.40
CA GLU A 46 24.29 -6.42 16.29
C GLU A 46 23.78 -6.24 14.86
N GLN A 47 24.66 -6.29 13.86
CA GLN A 47 24.28 -6.21 12.44
C GLN A 47 23.32 -7.32 12.03
N LYS A 48 23.57 -8.55 12.48
CA LYS A 48 22.66 -9.68 12.21
C LYS A 48 21.28 -9.45 12.82
N ARG A 49 21.22 -9.00 14.07
CA ARG A 49 19.96 -8.68 14.76
C ARG A 49 19.20 -7.57 14.04
N ASP A 50 19.88 -6.55 13.56
CA ASP A 50 19.23 -5.44 12.86
C ASP A 50 18.72 -5.86 11.47
N LEU A 51 19.44 -6.74 10.77
CA LEU A 51 18.98 -7.35 9.51
C LEU A 51 17.71 -8.19 9.72
N GLU A 52 17.69 -9.05 10.76
CA GLU A 52 16.53 -9.88 11.10
C GLU A 52 15.29 -9.02 11.39
N ARG A 53 15.47 -7.90 12.10
CA ARG A 53 14.38 -6.93 12.37
C ARG A 53 13.87 -6.29 11.09
N PHE A 54 14.76 -5.90 10.19
CA PHE A 54 14.39 -5.32 8.89
C PHE A 54 13.62 -6.33 8.03
N GLU A 55 14.08 -7.57 7.92
CA GLU A 55 13.41 -8.63 7.16
C GLU A 55 12.01 -8.93 7.73
N LYS A 56 11.90 -9.00 9.06
CA LYS A 56 10.62 -9.16 9.77
C LYS A 56 9.67 -8.00 9.47
N ALA A 57 10.13 -6.75 9.55
CA ALA A 57 9.30 -5.58 9.28
C ALA A 57 8.84 -5.53 7.81
N ASN A 58 9.70 -5.90 6.86
CA ASN A 58 9.35 -6.03 5.46
C ASN A 58 8.28 -7.11 5.23
N LEU A 59 8.40 -8.27 5.88
CA LEU A 59 7.42 -9.36 5.79
C LEU A 59 6.06 -8.96 6.39
N ILE A 60 6.07 -8.33 7.56
CA ILE A 60 4.86 -7.79 8.21
C ILE A 60 4.19 -6.77 7.28
N SER A 61 4.99 -5.92 6.63
CA SER A 61 4.48 -4.92 5.70
C SER A 61 3.77 -5.57 4.50
N ASP A 62 4.35 -6.63 3.93
CA ASP A 62 3.69 -7.36 2.84
C ASP A 62 2.45 -8.12 3.27
N MET A 63 2.43 -8.64 4.51
CA MET A 63 1.23 -9.23 5.09
C MET A 63 0.12 -8.19 5.23
N ILE A 64 0.41 -7.02 5.80
CA ILE A 64 -0.56 -5.92 5.95
C ILE A 64 -1.11 -5.50 4.59
N PHE A 65 -0.27 -5.26 3.58
CA PHE A 65 -0.77 -4.92 2.25
C PHE A 65 -1.66 -6.00 1.63
N LYS A 66 -1.43 -7.28 1.92
CA LYS A 66 -2.29 -8.39 1.47
C LYS A 66 -3.61 -8.43 2.22
N ASP A 67 -3.58 -8.22 3.53
CA ASP A 67 -4.78 -8.23 4.37
C ASP A 67 -5.72 -7.08 3.98
N TYR A 68 -5.14 -5.94 3.59
CA TYR A 68 -5.84 -4.71 3.20
C TYR A 68 -6.17 -4.63 1.70
N LEU A 69 -6.10 -5.74 0.96
CA LEU A 69 -6.61 -5.79 -0.40
C LEU A 69 -8.13 -5.57 -0.44
N PHE A 70 -8.57 -4.75 -1.39
CA PHE A 70 -9.98 -4.41 -1.64
C PHE A 70 -10.67 -5.51 -2.46
N PRO A 71 -11.98 -5.78 -2.26
CA PRO A 71 -12.83 -5.25 -1.21
C PRO A 71 -12.68 -6.01 0.11
N SER A 72 -12.97 -5.34 1.23
CA SER A 72 -13.14 -5.94 2.56
C SER A 72 -14.56 -6.47 2.78
N GLU A 73 -14.75 -7.19 3.89
CA GLU A 73 -16.04 -7.78 4.29
C GLU A 73 -16.97 -6.79 5.01
N TYR A 74 -16.53 -5.54 5.23
CA TYR A 74 -17.28 -4.54 6.00
C TYR A 74 -18.34 -3.78 5.18
N TYR A 75 -18.44 -4.05 3.87
CA TYR A 75 -19.46 -3.47 3.02
C TYR A 75 -20.83 -4.13 3.24
N THR A 76 -21.90 -3.40 2.95
CA THR A 76 -23.26 -3.97 2.95
C THR A 76 -23.35 -5.12 1.94
N HIS A 77 -24.14 -6.15 2.26
CA HIS A 77 -24.17 -7.41 1.49
C HIS A 77 -24.36 -7.19 -0.02
N ASP A 78 -25.41 -6.47 -0.41
CA ASP A 78 -25.73 -6.21 -1.82
C ASP A 78 -24.61 -5.46 -2.56
N TYR A 79 -23.95 -4.50 -1.88
CA TYR A 79 -22.83 -3.77 -2.48
C TYR A 79 -21.56 -4.63 -2.53
N HIS A 80 -21.33 -5.45 -1.50
CA HIS A 80 -20.21 -6.39 -1.46
C HIS A 80 -20.29 -7.41 -2.60
N GLU A 81 -21.48 -7.92 -2.93
CA GLU A 81 -21.68 -8.80 -4.10
C GLU A 81 -21.28 -8.13 -5.41
N PHE A 82 -21.62 -6.84 -5.59
CA PHE A 82 -21.13 -6.06 -6.73
C PHE A 82 -19.60 -5.95 -6.76
N LEU A 83 -18.96 -5.67 -5.61
CA LEU A 83 -17.50 -5.57 -5.53
C LEU A 83 -16.81 -6.92 -5.77
N GLU A 84 -17.38 -8.03 -5.31
CA GLU A 84 -16.89 -9.37 -5.62
C GLU A 84 -17.01 -9.67 -7.12
N ASP A 85 -18.13 -9.32 -7.76
CA ASP A 85 -18.27 -9.46 -9.22
C ASP A 85 -17.21 -8.65 -9.97
N VAL A 86 -16.95 -7.40 -9.55
CA VAL A 86 -15.86 -6.58 -10.14
C VAL A 86 -14.51 -7.31 -10.03
N ALA A 87 -14.17 -7.79 -8.83
CA ALA A 87 -12.89 -8.45 -8.59
C ALA A 87 -12.75 -9.74 -9.42
N VAL A 88 -13.79 -10.58 -9.43
CA VAL A 88 -13.77 -11.86 -10.13
C VAL A 88 -13.76 -11.67 -11.64
N ARG A 89 -14.61 -10.78 -12.16
CA ARG A 89 -14.79 -10.56 -13.60
C ARG A 89 -13.57 -9.92 -14.26
N HIS A 90 -12.97 -8.92 -13.63
CA HIS A 90 -11.89 -8.14 -14.22
C HIS A 90 -10.49 -8.63 -13.83
N TYR A 91 -10.36 -9.33 -12.69
CA TYR A 91 -9.06 -9.77 -12.19
C TYR A 91 -8.95 -11.28 -11.94
N GLY A 92 -10.07 -12.02 -11.88
CA GLY A 92 -10.07 -13.46 -11.63
C GLY A 92 -9.87 -13.85 -10.16
N PHE A 93 -9.97 -12.90 -9.24
CA PHE A 93 -9.78 -13.11 -7.80
C PHE A 93 -10.94 -12.51 -7.01
N LYS A 94 -11.15 -12.96 -5.76
CA LYS A 94 -12.15 -12.34 -4.86
C LYS A 94 -11.76 -10.94 -4.39
N LYS A 95 -10.49 -10.57 -4.55
CA LYS A 95 -9.93 -9.25 -4.20
C LYS A 95 -9.13 -8.71 -5.36
N ILE A 96 -9.19 -7.40 -5.56
CA ILE A 96 -8.49 -6.68 -6.62
C ILE A 96 -7.00 -6.64 -6.29
N PRO A 97 -6.12 -7.29 -7.07
CA PRO A 97 -4.68 -7.23 -6.83
C PRO A 97 -4.14 -5.81 -7.05
N GLY A 98 -3.19 -5.38 -6.22
CA GLY A 98 -2.61 -4.05 -6.31
C GLY A 98 -3.59 -2.93 -5.91
N SER A 99 -4.59 -3.26 -5.09
CA SER A 99 -5.52 -2.29 -4.50
C SER A 99 -5.26 -2.12 -3.00
N TYR A 100 -5.91 -1.12 -2.42
CA TYR A 100 -5.94 -0.89 -0.99
C TYR A 100 -7.35 -0.49 -0.55
N ASP A 101 -7.85 -1.16 0.50
CA ASP A 101 -9.13 -0.85 1.11
C ASP A 101 -8.94 0.03 2.35
N PRO A 102 -9.28 1.33 2.28
CA PRO A 102 -9.17 2.23 3.42
C PRO A 102 -10.15 1.89 4.54
N LEU A 103 -11.32 1.28 4.26
CA LEU A 103 -12.38 1.03 5.26
C LEU A 103 -11.94 0.08 6.37
N ILE A 104 -11.04 -0.86 6.07
CA ILE A 104 -10.50 -1.81 7.06
C ILE A 104 -9.77 -1.08 8.19
N VAL A 105 -9.03 -0.01 7.88
CA VAL A 105 -8.30 0.77 8.90
C VAL A 105 -9.29 1.31 9.93
N TYR A 106 -10.37 1.92 9.47
CA TYR A 106 -11.34 2.60 10.34
C TYR A 106 -12.20 1.63 11.16
N THR A 107 -12.32 0.38 10.71
CA THR A 107 -13.18 -0.61 11.39
C THR A 107 -12.42 -1.44 12.43
N LYS A 108 -11.08 -1.50 12.37
CA LYS A 108 -10.27 -2.20 13.37
C LYS A 108 -9.89 -1.26 14.53
N THR A 109 -10.54 -1.39 15.68
CA THR A 109 -10.28 -0.62 16.91
C THR A 109 -9.03 -1.06 17.69
N GLU A 110 -8.00 -1.56 17.01
CA GLU A 110 -6.80 -2.09 17.68
C GLU A 110 -5.72 -1.01 17.76
N THR A 111 -4.91 -1.03 18.82
CA THR A 111 -3.69 -0.22 18.93
C THR A 111 -2.67 -0.75 17.91
N LEU A 112 -2.76 -0.29 16.67
CA LEU A 112 -1.88 -0.75 15.59
C LEU A 112 -0.44 -0.29 15.89
N SER A 113 0.51 -1.24 15.87
CA SER A 113 1.95 -0.95 15.96
C SER A 113 2.54 -0.48 14.62
N TYR A 114 1.67 -0.09 13.69
CA TYR A 114 1.98 0.41 12.37
C TYR A 114 0.99 1.49 11.98
N TYR A 115 1.39 2.35 11.05
CA TYR A 115 0.61 3.48 10.55
C TYR A 115 0.58 3.43 9.03
N ILE A 116 -0.60 3.68 8.44
CA ILE A 116 -0.78 3.76 6.99
C ILE A 116 -1.15 5.19 6.62
N ASP A 117 -0.46 5.72 5.63
CA ASP A 117 -0.67 7.04 5.05
C ASP A 117 -1.00 6.88 3.56
N VAL A 118 -1.91 7.71 3.06
CA VAL A 118 -2.23 7.78 1.63
C VAL A 118 -2.15 9.24 1.23
N GLU A 119 -1.08 9.57 0.52
CA GLU A 119 -0.77 10.96 0.15
C GLU A 119 -1.89 11.56 -0.72
N GLU A 120 -2.32 12.78 -0.40
CA GLU A 120 -3.37 13.53 -1.12
C GLU A 120 -4.73 12.81 -1.23
N TYR A 121 -4.98 11.81 -0.38
CA TYR A 121 -6.24 11.08 -0.38
C TYR A 121 -7.35 11.86 0.32
N ASN A 122 -8.46 12.07 -0.38
CA ASN A 122 -9.67 12.67 0.18
C ASN A 122 -10.73 11.58 0.38
N SER A 123 -11.01 11.25 1.64
CA SER A 123 -11.94 10.18 2.04
C SER A 123 -13.42 10.56 2.00
N SER A 124 -13.75 11.85 1.82
CA SER A 124 -15.14 12.34 1.86
C SER A 124 -16.08 11.64 0.85
N GLY A 125 -15.53 11.20 -0.29
CA GLY A 125 -16.28 10.53 -1.37
C GLY A 125 -16.65 9.08 -1.09
N ILE A 126 -16.10 8.45 -0.05
CA ILE A 126 -16.40 7.04 0.28
C ILE A 126 -17.27 6.89 1.53
N GLY A 127 -17.95 7.96 1.96
CA GLY A 127 -18.86 7.93 3.11
C GLY A 127 -18.15 7.67 4.44
N LEU A 128 -16.82 7.58 4.44
CA LEU A 128 -16.03 7.88 5.60
C LEU A 128 -16.24 9.37 5.83
N GLY A 129 -16.98 9.74 6.88
CA GLY A 129 -17.04 11.14 7.29
C GLY A 129 -15.64 11.71 7.42
N ASP A 130 -15.51 13.03 7.59
CA ASP A 130 -14.27 13.64 8.04
C ASP A 130 -13.92 13.05 9.43
N VAL A 131 -13.38 11.85 9.41
CA VAL A 131 -12.66 11.24 10.50
C VAL A 131 -11.31 11.90 10.41
N THR A 132 -11.28 13.18 10.79
CA THR A 132 -10.19 13.65 11.65
C THR A 132 -10.27 12.85 12.93
N ASP A 133 -9.98 11.56 12.84
CA ASP A 133 -9.28 10.94 13.93
C ASP A 133 -7.93 11.65 13.88
N ASP A 134 -7.76 12.62 14.78
CA ASP A 134 -6.61 12.49 15.66
C ASP A 134 -6.67 11.06 16.21
N ILE A 135 -6.28 10.06 15.40
CA ILE A 135 -5.89 8.73 15.84
C ILE A 135 -4.90 9.12 16.89
N PRO A 136 -5.19 8.93 18.20
CA PRO A 136 -4.50 9.61 19.26
C PRO A 136 -3.03 9.42 18.99
N ASN A 137 -2.40 10.48 18.47
CA ASN A 137 -1.05 10.41 17.95
C ASN A 137 -0.29 10.04 19.22
N PRO A 138 0.21 8.80 19.36
CA PRO A 138 0.81 8.40 20.60
C PRO A 138 2.18 9.06 20.60
N ASP A 139 2.19 10.36 20.88
CA ASP A 139 3.31 11.28 20.94
C ASP A 139 4.23 11.27 19.69
N PRO A 140 4.55 12.42 19.06
CA PRO A 140 5.59 12.51 18.03
C PRO A 140 7.02 12.16 18.50
N GLU A 141 7.23 11.52 19.65
CA GLU A 141 8.49 10.87 20.02
C GLU A 141 8.84 9.62 19.16
N TYR A 142 8.08 9.34 18.10
CA TYR A 142 8.47 8.41 17.02
C TYR A 142 9.83 8.74 16.37
N SER A 143 10.35 9.96 16.53
CA SER A 143 11.69 10.34 16.03
C SER A 143 12.84 9.50 16.61
N LEU A 144 12.60 8.76 17.71
CA LEU A 144 13.59 7.90 18.37
C LEU A 144 13.37 6.40 18.13
N ARG A 145 12.33 5.98 17.40
CA ARG A 145 12.11 4.56 17.06
C ARG A 145 12.66 4.23 15.69
N ASN A 146 13.29 3.06 15.56
CA ASN A 146 13.65 2.50 14.27
C ASN A 146 12.38 2.17 13.49
N ILE A 147 11.99 3.00 12.53
CA ILE A 147 10.79 2.82 11.72
C ILE A 147 11.18 2.25 10.36
N TYR A 148 10.51 1.17 9.95
CA TYR A 148 10.56 0.66 8.59
C TYR A 148 9.46 1.34 7.76
N VAL A 149 9.82 1.87 6.59
CA VAL A 149 8.88 2.54 5.68
C VAL A 149 8.81 1.76 4.38
N LYS A 150 7.59 1.44 3.94
CA LYS A 150 7.34 0.79 2.66
C LYS A 150 6.21 1.49 1.92
N GLU A 151 6.52 1.94 0.71
CA GLU A 151 5.57 2.61 -0.16
C GLU A 151 5.19 1.69 -1.34
N LYS A 152 3.93 1.72 -1.74
CA LYS A 152 3.41 1.06 -2.93
C LYS A 152 2.43 1.97 -3.66
N ASN A 153 2.50 1.99 -4.98
CA ASN A 153 1.45 2.58 -5.81
C ASN A 153 0.31 1.56 -5.92
N LEU A 154 -0.85 1.89 -5.36
CA LEU A 154 -2.02 1.01 -5.27
C LEU A 154 -3.28 1.74 -5.75
N TYR A 155 -4.22 0.98 -6.28
CA TYR A 155 -5.56 1.49 -6.59
C TYR A 155 -6.38 1.63 -5.30
N VAL A 156 -6.77 2.86 -4.97
CA VAL A 156 -7.57 3.20 -3.78
C VAL A 156 -8.95 3.68 -4.24
N PRO A 157 -10.04 3.24 -3.59
CA PRO A 157 -11.39 3.72 -3.90
C PRO A 157 -11.54 5.21 -3.54
N THR A 158 -12.11 5.98 -4.45
CA THR A 158 -12.40 7.43 -4.28
C THR A 158 -13.89 7.73 -4.28
N LEU A 159 -14.69 6.81 -4.82
CA LEU A 159 -16.14 6.83 -4.76
C LEU A 159 -16.65 5.41 -4.60
N LEU A 160 -17.54 5.22 -3.64
CA LEU A 160 -18.22 3.97 -3.35
C LEU A 160 -19.70 4.28 -3.11
N GLY A 161 -20.58 3.48 -3.68
CA GLY A 161 -21.99 3.53 -3.30
C GLY A 161 -22.93 2.98 -4.34
N TYR A 162 -24.19 2.97 -3.95
CA TYR A 162 -25.30 2.64 -4.83
C TYR A 162 -26.47 3.58 -4.57
N PHE A 163 -27.26 3.85 -5.61
CA PHE A 163 -28.41 4.75 -5.55
C PHE A 163 -29.38 4.46 -6.70
N GLU A 164 -30.63 4.83 -6.54
CA GLU A 164 -31.64 4.74 -7.60
C GLU A 164 -31.66 6.02 -8.44
N ALA A 165 -31.53 5.87 -9.75
CA ALA A 165 -31.65 6.95 -10.71
C ALA A 165 -31.97 6.40 -12.10
N ASP A 166 -32.39 7.27 -13.01
CA ASP A 166 -32.47 7.01 -14.46
C ASP A 166 -31.19 7.42 -15.19
N GLN A 167 -30.32 8.21 -14.54
CA GLN A 167 -29.05 8.66 -15.08
C GLN A 167 -28.00 8.88 -13.98
N THR A 168 -26.72 8.81 -14.35
CA THR A 168 -25.62 9.23 -13.48
C THR A 168 -24.51 9.88 -14.28
N SER A 169 -23.73 10.75 -13.62
CA SER A 169 -22.60 11.47 -14.20
C SER A 169 -21.38 11.28 -13.31
N GLN A 170 -20.27 10.82 -13.90
CA GLN A 170 -19.03 10.55 -13.19
C GLN A 170 -17.84 11.21 -13.87
N ASN A 171 -17.09 12.00 -13.12
CA ASN A 171 -15.80 12.53 -13.57
C ASN A 171 -14.70 11.49 -13.35
N VAL A 172 -13.97 11.19 -14.42
CA VAL A 172 -12.89 10.21 -14.45
C VAL A 172 -11.64 10.86 -15.04
N SER A 173 -10.56 10.82 -14.28
CA SER A 173 -9.26 11.39 -14.65
C SER A 173 -8.36 10.33 -15.29
N GLU A 174 -7.23 10.75 -15.88
CA GLU A 174 -6.25 9.80 -16.42
C GLU A 174 -5.78 8.79 -15.35
N GLY A 175 -5.74 7.51 -15.72
CA GLY A 175 -5.35 6.40 -14.84
C GLY A 175 -6.45 5.91 -13.89
N GLU A 176 -7.56 6.66 -13.76
CA GLU A 176 -8.73 6.23 -12.98
C GLU A 176 -9.54 5.16 -13.70
N ILE A 177 -10.18 4.31 -12.91
CA ILE A 177 -11.05 3.23 -13.37
C ILE A 177 -12.42 3.43 -12.75
N LEU A 178 -13.45 3.49 -13.60
CA LEU A 178 -14.84 3.48 -13.21
C LEU A 178 -15.40 2.07 -13.43
N TYR A 179 -15.76 1.41 -12.34
CA TYR A 179 -16.58 0.22 -12.36
C TYR A 179 -18.01 0.57 -12.03
N PHE A 180 -18.95 0.00 -12.77
CA PHE A 180 -20.36 0.18 -12.47
C PHE A 180 -21.20 -1.00 -12.90
N ALA A 181 -22.36 -1.15 -12.27
CA ALA A 181 -23.40 -2.06 -12.70
C ALA A 181 -24.77 -1.38 -12.50
N ILE A 182 -25.75 -1.82 -13.27
CA ILE A 182 -27.15 -1.55 -12.98
C ILE A 182 -27.80 -2.85 -12.50
N ASN A 183 -28.79 -2.72 -11.61
CA ASN A 183 -29.65 -3.81 -11.19
C ASN A 183 -31.11 -3.39 -11.37
N GLY A 184 -31.93 -4.30 -11.91
CA GLY A 184 -33.36 -4.09 -12.13
C GLY A 184 -33.81 -4.37 -13.56
N SER A 185 -35.05 -4.00 -13.87
CA SER A 185 -35.65 -4.25 -15.18
C SER A 185 -35.28 -3.24 -16.26
N SER A 186 -34.47 -2.23 -15.95
CA SER A 186 -34.04 -1.21 -16.91
C SER A 186 -32.71 -1.56 -17.58
N LYS A 187 -32.46 -0.85 -18.68
CA LYS A 187 -31.35 -1.06 -19.60
C LYS A 187 -30.59 0.25 -19.79
N ILE A 188 -29.27 0.17 -19.85
CA ILE A 188 -28.43 1.26 -20.35
C ILE A 188 -28.82 1.56 -21.80
N ASP A 189 -29.32 2.77 -22.03
CA ASP A 189 -29.75 3.28 -23.33
C ASP A 189 -28.58 3.90 -24.08
N SER A 190 -27.83 4.77 -23.40
CA SER A 190 -26.65 5.43 -23.98
C SER A 190 -25.60 5.78 -22.92
N ILE A 191 -24.35 5.88 -23.38
CA ILE A 191 -23.26 6.44 -22.60
C ILE A 191 -22.65 7.58 -23.38
N ASN A 192 -22.70 8.77 -22.81
CA ASN A 192 -22.11 9.96 -23.40
C ASN A 192 -20.83 10.35 -22.68
N VAL A 193 -19.91 10.93 -23.43
CA VAL A 193 -18.67 11.49 -22.89
C VAL A 193 -18.56 12.96 -23.24
N SER A 194 -18.08 13.76 -22.30
CA SER A 194 -17.77 15.17 -22.48
C SER A 194 -16.54 15.57 -21.67
N SER A 195 -15.94 16.71 -21.99
CA SER A 195 -14.83 17.30 -21.24
C SER A 195 -14.96 18.81 -21.31
N SER A 196 -14.43 19.54 -20.33
CA SER A 196 -14.51 21.01 -20.32
C SER A 196 -13.80 21.67 -21.51
N LEU A 197 -12.89 20.95 -22.16
CA LEU A 197 -12.08 21.42 -23.28
C LEU A 197 -12.02 20.34 -24.37
N ASP A 198 -11.76 20.79 -25.60
CA ASP A 198 -11.71 19.91 -26.76
C ASP A 198 -10.40 19.11 -26.72
N THR A 199 -10.51 17.78 -26.59
CA THR A 199 -9.34 16.90 -26.43
C THR A 199 -9.60 15.51 -27.00
N ASN A 200 -8.52 14.75 -27.19
CA ASN A 200 -8.62 13.33 -27.55
C ASN A 200 -8.35 12.49 -26.31
N VAL A 201 -9.23 11.53 -26.09
CA VAL A 201 -9.17 10.63 -24.94
C VAL A 201 -9.09 9.19 -25.44
N THR A 202 -8.18 8.43 -24.83
CA THR A 202 -8.11 6.98 -25.02
C THR A 202 -8.73 6.28 -23.82
N PHE A 203 -9.72 5.44 -24.08
CA PHE A 203 -10.39 4.62 -23.07
C PHE A 203 -10.08 3.15 -23.28
N LEU A 204 -10.21 2.37 -22.21
CA LEU A 204 -10.34 0.92 -22.23
C LEU A 204 -11.68 0.57 -21.59
N VAL A 205 -12.58 -0.04 -22.37
CA VAL A 205 -13.95 -0.34 -21.95
C VAL A 205 -14.15 -1.84 -22.01
N ASN A 206 -14.32 -2.51 -20.86
CA ASN A 206 -14.30 -3.97 -20.75
C ASN A 206 -13.15 -4.62 -21.56
N GLY A 207 -11.95 -4.05 -21.50
CA GLY A 207 -10.78 -4.51 -22.26
C GLY A 207 -10.72 -4.12 -23.74
N VAL A 208 -11.72 -3.41 -24.28
CA VAL A 208 -11.73 -2.93 -25.68
C VAL A 208 -11.25 -1.48 -25.74
N PRO A 209 -10.23 -1.13 -26.54
CA PRO A 209 -9.72 0.23 -26.62
C PRO A 209 -10.60 1.12 -27.50
N TYR A 210 -10.87 2.34 -27.03
CA TYR A 210 -11.59 3.39 -27.77
C TYR A 210 -10.76 4.66 -27.84
N LYS A 211 -10.79 5.34 -28.98
CA LYS A 211 -10.27 6.70 -29.12
C LYS A 211 -11.41 7.61 -29.50
N SER A 212 -11.62 8.66 -28.72
CA SER A 212 -12.68 9.62 -28.97
C SER A 212 -12.16 11.04 -28.88
N SER A 213 -12.57 11.86 -29.84
CA SER A 213 -12.48 13.31 -29.72
C SER A 213 -13.70 13.78 -28.94
N VAL A 214 -13.44 14.40 -27.80
CA VAL A 214 -14.41 14.82 -26.77
C VAL A 214 -14.36 16.34 -26.64
N THR A 215 -15.51 16.96 -26.42
CA THR A 215 -15.67 18.41 -26.31
C THR A 215 -16.56 18.76 -25.11
N SER A 216 -16.80 20.04 -24.89
CA SER A 216 -17.79 20.52 -23.89
C SER A 216 -19.21 20.06 -24.12
N THR A 217 -19.54 19.63 -25.34
CA THR A 217 -20.83 19.02 -25.65
C THR A 217 -20.73 17.51 -25.54
N GLU A 218 -21.73 16.91 -24.89
CA GLU A 218 -21.87 15.46 -24.81
C GLU A 218 -21.91 14.81 -26.19
N LYS A 219 -21.17 13.71 -26.30
CA LYS A 219 -21.12 12.90 -27.50
C LYS A 219 -21.34 11.44 -27.14
N ASN A 220 -22.20 10.76 -27.89
CA ASN A 220 -22.37 9.32 -27.73
C ASN A 220 -21.03 8.61 -27.98
N SER A 221 -20.63 7.81 -26.99
CA SER A 221 -19.37 7.08 -26.96
C SER A 221 -19.42 5.74 -27.69
N GLU A 222 -20.63 5.20 -27.91
CA GLU A 222 -20.89 3.85 -28.40
C GLU A 222 -20.33 2.73 -27.50
N PHE A 223 -20.01 3.02 -26.24
CA PHE A 223 -19.48 2.06 -25.27
C PHE A 223 -20.47 0.94 -24.98
N GLU A 224 -21.78 1.21 -25.05
CA GLU A 224 -22.85 0.24 -24.82
C GLU A 224 -22.76 -1.01 -25.70
N LYS A 225 -22.03 -0.95 -26.82
CA LYS A 225 -21.78 -2.10 -27.72
C LYS A 225 -20.95 -3.22 -27.09
N VAL A 226 -20.14 -2.92 -26.06
CA VAL A 226 -19.23 -3.87 -25.40
C VAL A 226 -19.52 -4.03 -23.90
N LEU A 227 -20.50 -3.29 -23.39
CA LEU A 227 -20.91 -3.31 -21.99
C LEU A 227 -22.13 -4.20 -21.78
N ASN A 228 -22.29 -4.71 -20.57
CA ASN A 228 -23.55 -5.34 -20.16
C ASN A 228 -24.56 -4.23 -19.95
N THR A 229 -25.52 -4.11 -20.87
CA THR A 229 -26.53 -3.05 -20.81
C THR A 229 -27.75 -3.43 -19.97
N TYR A 230 -27.91 -4.69 -19.57
CA TYR A 230 -29.12 -5.20 -18.91
C TYR A 230 -28.79 -6.32 -17.91
N ASN A 231 -29.33 -6.22 -16.70
CA ASN A 231 -29.07 -7.15 -15.59
C ASN A 231 -30.34 -7.32 -14.72
N GLU A 232 -31.11 -8.39 -14.97
CA GLU A 232 -32.38 -8.63 -14.26
C GLU A 232 -32.21 -9.25 -12.86
N SER A 233 -31.16 -10.07 -12.68
CA SER A 233 -31.04 -10.95 -11.51
C SER A 233 -29.63 -11.12 -10.95
N SER A 234 -28.61 -10.54 -11.59
CA SER A 234 -27.22 -10.58 -11.12
C SER A 234 -26.46 -9.37 -11.61
N TYR A 235 -25.60 -8.83 -10.75
CA TYR A 235 -24.70 -7.74 -11.11
C TYR A 235 -23.73 -8.26 -12.17
N LYS A 236 -23.70 -7.58 -13.33
CA LYS A 236 -22.60 -7.72 -14.28
C LYS A 236 -21.89 -6.40 -14.38
N SER A 237 -20.79 -6.30 -13.66
CA SER A 237 -19.91 -5.15 -13.66
C SER A 237 -19.40 -4.85 -15.06
N ASN A 238 -19.31 -3.55 -15.30
CA ASN A 238 -18.74 -2.92 -16.47
C ASN A 238 -17.54 -2.09 -16.02
N GLU A 239 -16.53 -2.01 -16.86
CA GLU A 239 -15.32 -1.22 -16.65
C GLU A 239 -15.19 -0.14 -17.73
N ILE A 240 -14.91 1.09 -17.30
CA ILE A 240 -14.40 2.16 -18.15
C ILE A 240 -13.14 2.73 -17.49
N LYS A 241 -12.00 2.57 -18.15
CA LYS A 241 -10.71 3.12 -17.72
C LYS A 241 -10.24 4.20 -18.69
N VAL A 242 -9.80 5.33 -18.15
CA VAL A 242 -9.16 6.39 -18.96
C VAL A 242 -7.66 6.13 -18.98
N LEU A 243 -7.12 5.86 -20.16
CA LEU A 243 -5.70 5.53 -20.34
C LEU A 243 -4.82 6.75 -20.57
N ASP A 244 -5.33 7.72 -21.32
CA ASP A 244 -4.56 8.89 -21.77
C ASP A 244 -5.51 10.03 -22.17
N ILE A 245 -5.15 11.26 -21.78
CA ILE A 245 -5.81 12.51 -22.18
C ILE A 245 -4.75 13.41 -22.81
N GLN A 246 -4.82 13.63 -24.12
CA GLN A 246 -3.73 14.22 -24.92
C GLN A 246 -3.26 15.62 -24.46
N GLU A 247 -4.10 16.38 -23.76
CA GLU A 247 -3.77 17.73 -23.26
C GLU A 247 -3.63 17.82 -21.73
N ASN A 248 -3.61 16.68 -21.02
CA ASN A 248 -3.43 16.58 -19.57
C ASN A 248 -4.41 17.47 -18.76
N LEU A 249 -5.67 17.52 -19.22
CA LEU A 249 -6.71 18.37 -18.66
C LEU A 249 -7.59 17.57 -17.73
N GLY A 250 -7.44 17.85 -16.43
CA GLY A 250 -8.34 17.53 -15.32
C GLY A 250 -9.05 16.18 -15.37
N ASN A 251 -10.14 16.08 -16.14
CA ASN A 251 -11.14 15.03 -16.04
C ASN A 251 -11.96 14.92 -17.35
N VAL A 252 -12.50 13.73 -17.58
CA VAL A 252 -13.55 13.48 -18.56
C VAL A 252 -14.83 13.12 -17.81
N THR A 253 -15.95 13.67 -18.24
CA THR A 253 -17.26 13.34 -17.68
C THR A 253 -17.89 12.20 -18.47
N ILE A 254 -18.29 11.15 -17.77
CA ILE A 254 -19.01 10.00 -18.31
C ILE A 254 -20.44 10.09 -17.80
N ASN A 255 -21.39 10.23 -18.72
CA ASN A 255 -22.82 10.25 -18.43
C ASN A 255 -23.44 8.94 -18.88
N ILE A 256 -24.14 8.26 -17.97
CA ILE A 256 -24.76 6.97 -18.20
C ILE A 256 -26.26 7.15 -18.09
N TYR A 257 -26.98 6.84 -19.16
CA TYR A 257 -28.43 6.97 -19.24
C TYR A 257 -29.09 5.59 -19.31
N CYS A 258 -30.12 5.41 -18.50
CA CYS A 258 -30.97 4.24 -18.50
C CYS A 258 -32.36 4.60 -19.04
N ASN A 259 -33.04 3.62 -19.61
CA ASN A 259 -34.38 3.81 -20.17
C ASN A 259 -35.50 3.97 -19.12
N ASP A 260 -35.23 3.55 -17.87
CA ASP A 260 -36.07 3.75 -16.69
C ASP A 260 -35.18 3.75 -15.45
N THR A 261 -35.75 4.07 -14.29
CA THR A 261 -35.07 4.08 -12.99
C THR A 261 -34.45 2.71 -12.70
N SER A 262 -33.19 2.70 -12.28
CA SER A 262 -32.44 1.51 -11.86
C SER A 262 -31.56 1.82 -10.67
N THR A 263 -31.20 0.78 -9.93
CA THR A 263 -30.17 0.89 -8.90
C THR A 263 -28.80 0.85 -9.58
N PHE A 264 -28.09 1.97 -9.56
CA PHE A 264 -26.69 2.06 -9.98
C PHE A 264 -25.79 1.62 -8.83
N TYR A 265 -24.80 0.80 -9.14
CA TYR A 265 -23.69 0.45 -8.25
C TYR A 265 -22.43 1.05 -8.87
N ILE A 266 -21.66 1.82 -8.11
CA ILE A 266 -20.50 2.56 -8.62
C ILE A 266 -19.30 2.36 -7.70
N LEU A 267 -18.17 2.01 -8.32
CA LEU A 267 -16.86 1.98 -7.72
C LEU A 267 -15.90 2.79 -8.61
N LYS A 268 -15.28 3.83 -8.06
CA LYS A 268 -14.19 4.54 -8.73
C LYS A 268 -12.87 4.30 -8.04
N LEU A 269 -11.90 3.76 -8.75
CA LEU A 269 -10.54 3.53 -8.28
C LEU A 269 -9.57 4.52 -8.90
N LYS A 270 -8.64 5.03 -8.10
CA LYS A 270 -7.55 5.91 -8.54
C LYS A 270 -6.21 5.39 -8.00
N PRO A 271 -5.12 5.45 -8.77
CA PRO A 271 -3.80 5.13 -8.24
C PRO A 271 -3.35 6.19 -7.22
N TYR A 272 -2.87 5.73 -6.07
CA TYR A 272 -2.27 6.55 -5.01
C TYR A 272 -1.01 5.88 -4.47
N ASN A 273 -0.11 6.70 -3.91
CA ASN A 273 1.01 6.19 -3.13
C ASN A 273 0.55 5.91 -1.70
N VAL A 274 0.52 4.64 -1.34
CA VAL A 274 0.17 4.17 0.01
C VAL A 274 1.47 3.84 0.74
N THR A 275 1.72 4.57 1.82
CA THR A 275 2.91 4.44 2.66
C THR A 275 2.57 3.74 3.97
N LEU A 276 3.22 2.62 4.24
CA LEU A 276 3.13 1.90 5.50
C LEU A 276 4.39 2.14 6.32
N LYS A 277 4.21 2.54 7.58
CA LYS A 277 5.27 2.76 8.56
C LYS A 277 5.11 1.74 9.69
N VAL A 278 6.11 0.88 9.90
CA VAL A 278 6.09 -0.19 10.91
C VAL A 278 7.19 0.06 11.93
N ASP A 279 6.86 -0.05 13.22
CA ASP A 279 7.86 0.03 14.29
C ASP A 279 8.73 -1.23 14.34
N MET A 280 10.05 -1.09 14.16
CA MET A 280 11.02 -2.19 14.22
C MET A 280 11.46 -2.55 15.64
N ALA A 281 10.97 -1.84 16.68
CA ALA A 281 11.31 -2.13 18.07
C ALA A 281 10.70 -3.43 18.62
N GLN A 282 9.83 -4.11 17.86
CA GLN A 282 9.21 -5.40 18.20
C GLN A 282 9.87 -6.63 17.55
#